data_AF-A0A4Y8C712-F1
#
_entry.id   AF-A0A4Y8C712-F1
#
_cell.length_a   1.000
_cell.length_b   1.000
_cell.length_c   1.000
_cell.angle_alpha   90.00
_cell.angle_beta   90.00
_cell.angle_gamma   90.00
#
_symmetry.space_group_name_H-M   'P 1'
#
loop_
_entity.id
_entity.type
_entity.pdbx_description
1 polymer ?
#
loop_
_entity_poly.entity_id
_entity_poly.type
_entity_poly.pdbx_seq_one_letter_code
_entity_poly.pdbx_strand_id
1 'polypeptide(L)'
;QNEISKQKIQAKVKTIDIFYKNELYNEMIVSHILAKKSKFDAKILIFSAHSLPQSIIDKGDLYEKHVNDHVEILKEKLKDHFDEFILAYQSKLGPVKWLEPNT
;
A
#
# COMPACT_ATOMS: atom_id res chain seq x y z
N GLN A 1 11.86 16.52 -3.02
CA GLN A 1 11.49 17.70 -2.21
C GLN A 1 12.07 19.04 -2.74
N ASN A 2 12.83 19.10 -3.84
CA ASN A 2 13.54 20.32 -4.27
C ASN A 2 12.90 21.18 -5.38
N GLU A 3 11.76 20.80 -5.97
CA GLU A 3 11.18 21.56 -7.09
C GLU A 3 10.34 22.77 -6.65
N ILE A 4 9.65 22.69 -5.50
CA ILE A 4 8.83 23.79 -4.97
C ILE A 4 9.73 24.99 -4.59
N SER A 5 10.89 24.72 -3.98
CA SER A 5 11.87 25.75 -3.63
C SER A 5 12.45 26.46 -4.85
N LYS A 6 12.50 25.80 -6.02
CA LYS A 6 12.95 26.40 -7.28
C LYS A 6 11.92 27.35 -7.91
N GLN A 7 10.63 27.20 -7.58
CA GLN A 7 9.55 27.95 -8.23
C GLN A 7 9.21 29.30 -7.58
N LYS A 8 9.99 29.77 -6.58
CA LYS A 8 9.79 31.06 -5.88
C LYS A 8 8.34 31.28 -5.39
N ILE A 9 7.63 30.19 -5.06
CA ILE A 9 6.26 30.25 -4.57
C ILE A 9 6.28 30.92 -3.18
N GLN A 10 5.63 32.08 -3.07
CA GLN A 10 5.56 32.86 -1.81
C GLN A 10 4.44 32.40 -0.87
N ALA A 11 3.61 31.44 -1.30
CA ALA A 11 2.51 30.92 -0.51
C ALA A 11 2.99 29.95 0.59
N LYS A 12 2.24 29.88 1.69
CA LYS A 12 2.49 28.90 2.77
C LYS A 12 2.17 27.49 2.26
N VAL A 13 3.20 26.69 2.04
CA VAL A 13 3.06 25.29 1.61
C VAL A 13 2.97 24.38 2.83
N LYS A 14 2.05 23.42 2.79
CA LYS A 14 1.98 22.29 3.72
C LYS A 14 1.97 21.00 2.92
N THR A 15 2.88 20.09 3.26
CA THR A 15 2.92 18.75 2.68
C THR A 15 2.27 17.78 3.65
N ILE A 16 1.44 16.88 3.13
CA ILE A 16 1.00 15.70 3.87
C ILE A 16 1.95 14.58 3.45
N ASP A 17 2.74 14.12 4.41
CA ASP A 17 3.68 13.03 4.19
C ASP A 17 2.94 11.67 4.25
N ILE A 18 3.69 10.58 4.31
CA ILE A 18 3.23 9.20 4.46
C ILE A 18 2.08 9.11 5.48
N PHE A 19 0.93 8.60 5.03
CA PHE A 19 -0.31 8.62 5.81
C PHE A 19 -1.01 7.25 5.92
N TYR A 20 -0.34 6.14 5.56
CA TYR A 20 -0.97 4.81 5.57
C TYR A 20 -1.44 4.36 6.97
N LYS A 21 -0.91 4.96 8.04
CA LYS A 21 -1.36 4.73 9.43
C LYS A 21 -2.56 5.56 9.84
N ASN A 22 -3.10 6.41 8.96
CA ASN A 22 -4.25 7.25 9.29
C ASN A 22 -5.49 6.38 9.58
N GLU A 23 -6.10 6.58 10.75
CA GLU A 23 -7.19 5.73 11.22
C GLU A 23 -8.41 5.80 10.29
N LEU A 24 -8.86 7.00 9.92
CA LEU A 24 -10.01 7.19 9.03
C LEU A 24 -9.78 6.56 7.65
N TYR A 25 -8.55 6.63 7.14
CA TYR A 25 -8.18 5.98 5.89
C TYR A 25 -8.33 4.46 5.98
N ASN A 26 -7.86 3.87 7.09
CA ASN A 26 -7.94 2.44 7.33
C ASN A 26 -9.39 1.96 7.56
N GLU A 27 -10.19 2.73 8.31
CA GLU A 27 -11.62 2.47 8.50
C GLU A 27 -12.39 2.48 7.18
N MET A 28 -12.09 3.43 6.29
CA MET A 28 -12.68 3.51 4.96
C MET A 28 -12.34 2.26 4.13
N ILE A 29 -11.08 1.82 4.14
CA ILE A 29 -10.64 0.62 3.41
C ILE A 29 -11.36 -0.63 3.94
N VAL A 30 -11.35 -0.83 5.27
CA VAL A 30 -12.03 -1.96 5.93
C VAL A 30 -13.51 -1.99 5.57
N SER A 31 -14.18 -0.84 5.67
CA SER A 31 -15.61 -0.71 5.34
C SER A 31 -15.88 -1.11 3.89
N HIS A 32 -15.02 -0.69 2.96
CA HIS A 32 -15.17 -1.05 1.55
C HIS A 32 -14.98 -2.55 1.32
N ILE A 33 -13.96 -3.17 1.92
CA ILE A 33 -13.69 -4.61 1.80
C ILE A 33 -14.88 -5.42 2.31
N LEU A 34 -15.39 -5.10 3.52
CA LEU A 34 -16.51 -5.82 4.12
C LEU A 34 -17.80 -5.65 3.33
N ALA A 35 -18.05 -4.45 2.78
CA ALA A 35 -19.20 -4.19 1.90
C ALA A 35 -19.14 -4.97 0.58
N LYS A 36 -17.95 -5.36 0.11
CA LYS A 36 -17.79 -6.25 -1.05
C LYS A 36 -17.91 -7.70 -0.65
N LYS A 37 -17.28 -8.13 0.45
CA LYS A 37 -17.40 -9.49 0.98
C LYS A 37 -18.85 -9.86 1.28
N SER A 38 -19.71 -8.95 1.73
CA SER A 38 -21.14 -9.27 1.92
C SER A 38 -21.86 -9.76 0.66
N LYS A 39 -21.28 -9.55 -0.52
CA LYS A 39 -21.79 -10.02 -1.83
C LYS A 39 -21.10 -11.29 -2.33
N PHE A 40 -19.97 -11.68 -1.75
CA PHE A 40 -19.15 -12.80 -2.18
C PHE A 40 -18.63 -13.55 -0.96
N ASP A 41 -18.89 -14.85 -0.86
CA ASP A 41 -18.36 -15.69 0.23
C ASP A 41 -16.85 -15.98 0.05
N ALA A 42 -16.04 -14.93 -0.04
CA ALA A 42 -14.61 -14.98 -0.24
C ALA A 42 -13.91 -15.27 1.08
N LYS A 43 -13.09 -16.31 1.11
CA LYS A 43 -12.32 -16.73 2.29
C LYS A 43 -10.91 -16.15 2.35
N ILE A 44 -10.33 -15.84 1.18
CA ILE A 44 -8.96 -15.34 1.05
C ILE A 44 -9.02 -13.90 0.53
N LEU A 45 -8.21 -13.02 1.13
CA LEU A 45 -8.02 -11.64 0.68
C LEU A 45 -6.60 -11.43 0.14
N ILE A 46 -6.50 -10.95 -1.11
CA ILE A 46 -5.23 -10.60 -1.73
C ILE A 46 -5.11 -9.07 -1.80
N PHE A 47 -4.11 -8.52 -1.12
CA PHE A 47 -3.67 -7.14 -1.29
C PHE A 47 -2.71 -7.07 -2.48
N SER A 48 -3.13 -6.40 -3.55
CA SER A 48 -2.29 -6.18 -4.74
C SER A 48 -1.72 -4.76 -4.74
N ALA A 49 -0.43 -4.63 -4.46
CA ALA A 49 0.29 -3.35 -4.49
C ALA A 49 1.08 -3.19 -5.81
N HIS A 50 1.41 -1.97 -6.21
CA HIS A 50 2.24 -1.76 -7.39
C HIS A 50 3.69 -2.16 -7.09
N SER A 51 4.33 -2.95 -7.96
CA SER A 51 5.70 -3.39 -7.73
C SER A 51 6.70 -2.25 -7.97
N LEU A 52 7.85 -2.32 -7.29
CA LEU A 52 9.05 -1.57 -7.65
C LEU A 52 10.18 -2.52 -8.05
N PRO A 53 11.15 -2.07 -8.87
CA PRO A 53 12.39 -2.81 -9.08
C PRO A 53 13.14 -3.00 -7.76
N GLN A 54 13.68 -4.19 -7.54
CA GLN A 54 14.42 -4.52 -6.31
C GLN A 54 15.57 -3.54 -6.06
N SER A 55 16.25 -3.09 -7.12
CA SER A 55 17.34 -2.13 -7.03
C SER A 55 16.96 -0.77 -6.43
N ILE A 56 15.68 -0.40 -6.45
CA ILE A 56 15.19 0.83 -5.80
C ILE A 56 15.06 0.61 -4.30
N ILE A 57 14.52 -0.54 -3.91
CA ILE A 57 14.41 -0.97 -2.52
C ILE A 57 15.79 -1.11 -1.87
N ASP A 58 16.73 -1.78 -2.56
CA ASP A 58 18.10 -1.97 -2.08
C ASP A 58 18.85 -0.64 -1.88
N LYS A 59 18.41 0.44 -2.54
CA LYS A 59 18.93 1.81 -2.35
C LYS A 59 18.31 2.54 -1.16
N GLY A 60 17.43 1.89 -0.39
CA GLY A 60 16.85 2.41 0.84
C GLY A 60 15.44 3.00 0.70
N ASP A 61 14.73 2.72 -0.41
CA ASP A 61 13.35 3.14 -0.54
C ASP A 61 12.46 2.40 0.48
N LEU A 62 11.62 3.15 1.19
CA LEU A 62 10.77 2.65 2.27
C LEU A 62 9.42 2.09 1.79
N TYR A 63 9.14 2.13 0.49
CA TYR A 63 7.87 1.71 -0.09
C TYR A 63 7.47 0.30 0.34
N GLU A 64 8.35 -0.68 0.17
CA GLU A 64 8.05 -2.07 0.55
C GLU A 64 7.70 -2.19 2.03
N LYS A 65 8.49 -1.53 2.90
CA LYS A 65 8.25 -1.51 4.34
C LYS A 65 6.89 -0.89 4.67
N HIS A 66 6.55 0.24 4.05
CA HIS A 66 5.27 0.90 4.28
C HIS A 66 4.08 0.07 3.80
N VAL A 67 4.21 -0.63 2.66
CA VAL A 67 3.17 -1.54 2.17
C VAL A 67 2.98 -2.71 3.15
N ASN A 68 4.06 -3.34 3.60
CA ASN A 68 3.98 -4.41 4.59
C ASN A 68 3.35 -3.93 5.90
N ASP A 69 3.82 -2.81 6.46
CA ASP A 69 3.27 -2.22 7.68
C ASP A 69 1.77 -1.88 7.54
N HIS A 70 1.34 -1.37 6.39
CA HIS A 70 -0.06 -1.07 6.13
C HIS A 70 -0.93 -2.31 6.03
N VAL A 71 -0.44 -3.34 5.33
CA VAL A 71 -1.14 -4.63 5.22
C VAL A 71 -1.31 -5.28 6.59
N GLU A 72 -0.30 -5.24 7.46
CA GLU A 72 -0.44 -5.77 8.83
C GLU A 72 -1.52 -5.03 9.63
N ILE A 73 -1.61 -3.70 9.51
CA ILE A 73 -2.71 -2.92 10.12
C ILE A 73 -4.08 -3.39 9.61
N LEU A 74 -4.20 -3.62 8.30
CA LEU A 74 -5.46 -4.06 7.70
C LEU A 74 -5.80 -5.50 8.06
N LYS A 75 -4.82 -6.41 8.11
CA LYS A 75 -4.99 -7.80 8.55
C LYS A 75 -5.54 -7.85 9.96
N GLU A 76 -4.95 -7.10 10.90
CA GLU A 76 -5.44 -7.06 12.27
C GLU A 76 -6.90 -6.58 12.39
N LYS A 77 -7.29 -5.62 11.55
CA LYS A 77 -8.68 -5.12 11.50
C LYS A 77 -9.66 -6.07 10.81
N LEU A 78 -9.16 -7.02 10.01
CA LEU A 78 -9.97 -7.91 9.17
C LEU A 78 -9.91 -9.39 9.58
N LYS A 79 -9.12 -9.75 10.59
CA LYS A 79 -8.80 -11.14 10.95
C LYS A 79 -10.01 -12.02 11.24
N ASP A 80 -11.10 -11.45 11.74
CA ASP A 80 -12.34 -12.19 12.02
C ASP A 80 -13.23 -12.40 10.77
N HIS A 81 -12.78 -11.93 9.60
CA HIS A 81 -13.57 -11.92 8.36
C HIS A 81 -12.95 -12.74 7.21
N PHE A 82 -11.67 -13.09 7.28
CA PHE A 82 -10.98 -13.87 6.25
C PHE A 82 -10.11 -14.94 6.89
N ASP A 83 -10.00 -16.08 6.21
CA ASP A 83 -9.20 -17.22 6.67
C ASP A 83 -7.71 -16.99 6.35
N GLU A 84 -7.42 -16.25 5.28
CA GLU A 84 -6.06 -16.02 4.79
C GLU A 84 -5.91 -14.64 4.14
N PHE A 85 -4.71 -14.07 4.30
CA PHE A 85 -4.32 -12.78 3.72
C PHE A 85 -3.00 -12.91 2.97
N ILE A 86 -2.98 -12.46 1.71
CA ILE A 86 -1.80 -12.49 0.85
C ILE A 86 -1.46 -11.06 0.44
N LEU A 87 -0.19 -10.67 0.54
CA LEU A 87 0.33 -9.48 -0.12
C LEU A 87 1.10 -9.91 -1.36
N ALA A 88 0.78 -9.29 -2.49
CA ALA A 88 1.45 -9.53 -3.75
C ALA A 88 1.58 -8.23 -4.56
N TYR A 89 2.51 -8.21 -5.51
CA TYR A 89 2.92 -7.04 -6.28
C TYR A 89 2.63 -7.19 -7.78
N GLN A 90 1.98 -6.19 -8.37
CA GLN A 90 1.57 -6.20 -9.79
C GLN A 90 2.42 -5.25 -10.65
N SER A 91 2.17 -5.27 -11.97
CA SER A 91 2.70 -4.32 -12.96
C SER A 91 4.23 -4.35 -13.17
N LYS A 92 4.82 -5.54 -13.17
CA LYS A 92 6.24 -5.74 -13.54
C LYS A 92 6.46 -5.51 -15.03
N LEU A 93 7.55 -4.84 -15.41
CA LEU A 93 7.93 -4.57 -16.80
C LEU A 93 9.41 -4.90 -17.06
N GLY A 94 9.69 -5.61 -18.16
CA GLY A 94 11.06 -5.92 -18.57
C GLY A 94 11.82 -6.90 -17.67
N PRO A 95 13.06 -7.24 -18.03
CA PRO A 95 13.79 -8.37 -17.47
C PRO A 95 14.63 -8.03 -16.22
N VAL A 96 14.12 -7.16 -15.36
CA VAL A 96 14.81 -6.81 -14.08
C VAL A 96 14.15 -7.54 -12.91
N LYS A 97 14.84 -7.62 -11.77
CA LYS A 97 14.25 -8.17 -10.53
C LYS A 97 13.27 -7.17 -9.93
N TRP A 98 12.08 -7.64 -9.58
CA TRP A 98 10.99 -6.86 -8.99
C TRP A 98 10.59 -7.47 -7.65
N LEU A 99 9.86 -6.70 -6.82
CA LEU A 99 9.23 -7.21 -5.60
C LEU A 99 8.31 -8.40 -5.86
N GLU A 100 8.28 -9.33 -4.91
CA GLU A 100 7.59 -10.62 -4.98
C GLU A 100 6.81 -10.87 -3.67
N PRO A 101 5.78 -11.72 -3.66
CA PRO A 101 5.24 -12.50 -4.78
C PRO A 101 4.45 -11.64 -5.77
N ASN A 102 4.26 -12.10 -7.00
CA ASN A 102 3.47 -11.40 -8.02
C ASN A 102 2.00 -11.77 -7.89
N THR A 103 1.10 -10.82 -8.14
CA THR A 103 -0.30 -11.14 -8.45
C THR A 103 -0.45 -11.55 -9.91
#